data_AF-A0A0G1F6U1-F1
#
_entry.id   AF-A0A0G1F6U1-F1
#
_cell.length_a   1.000
_cell.length_b   1.000
_cell.length_c   1.000
_cell.angle_alpha   90.00
_cell.angle_beta   90.00
_cell.angle_gamma   90.00
#
_symmetry.space_group_name_H-M   'P 1'
#
loop_
_entity.id
_entity.type
_entity.pdbx_description
1 polymer ?
#
loop_
_entity_poly.entity_id
_entity_poly.type
_entity_poly.pdbx_seq_one_letter_code
_entity_poly.pdbx_strand_id
1 'polypeptide(L)'
;MTTFTISLPDQVAQVVDRETKKLGFATRSEFVRDVLRKYMSDEAKFEVFDKTPLAEVKLQLAQSGKYTQEFIESVTKGLSKSSLYAD
;
A
#
# COMPACT_ATOMS: atom_id res chain seq x y z
N MET A 1 12.74 6.75 -7.97
CA MET A 1 13.31 7.17 -6.67
C MET A 1 13.25 8.68 -6.61
N THR A 2 12.69 9.22 -5.53
CA THR A 2 12.68 10.68 -5.29
C THR A 2 13.71 10.99 -4.22
N THR A 3 14.58 11.97 -4.48
CA THR A 3 15.61 12.39 -3.53
C THR A 3 15.10 13.60 -2.74
N PHE A 4 15.21 13.53 -1.43
CA PHE A 4 14.98 14.66 -0.54
C PHE A 4 16.21 14.85 0.36
N THR A 5 16.47 16.09 0.73
CA THR A 5 17.59 16.47 1.59
C THR A 5 17.04 16.91 2.94
N ILE A 6 17.63 16.44 4.04
CA ILE A 6 17.24 16.82 5.40
C ILE A 6 18.44 17.50 6.07
N SER A 7 18.22 18.69 6.61
CA SER A 7 19.15 19.36 7.51
C SER A 7 18.77 19.05 8.95
N LEU A 8 19.75 18.63 9.75
CA LEU A 8 19.57 18.29 11.16
C LEU A 8 20.55 19.11 12.00
N PRO A 9 20.20 19.52 13.23
CA PRO A 9 21.17 20.02 14.20
C PRO A 9 22.25 18.98 14.46
N ASP A 10 23.49 19.42 14.69
CA ASP A 10 24.65 18.52 14.85
C ASP A 10 24.44 17.45 15.93
N GLN A 11 23.80 17.82 17.03
CA GLN A 11 23.47 16.91 18.12
C GLN A 11 22.58 15.76 17.64
N VAL A 12 21.61 16.04 16.78
CA VAL A 12 20.68 15.03 16.23
C VAL A 12 21.40 14.16 15.19
N ALA A 13 22.26 14.75 14.36
CA ALA A 13 23.05 14.01 13.38
C ALA A 13 23.99 12.99 14.05
N GLN A 14 24.61 13.35 15.17
CA GLN A 14 25.45 12.44 15.96
C GLN A 14 24.65 11.27 16.56
N VAL A 15 23.42 11.51 16.99
CA VAL A 15 22.53 10.45 17.46
C VAL A 15 22.18 9.50 16.32
N VAL A 16 21.82 10.03 15.14
CA VAL A 16 21.56 9.23 13.94
C VAL A 16 22.75 8.35 13.58
N ASP A 17 23.98 8.89 13.63
CA ASP A 17 25.20 8.13 13.38
C ASP A 17 25.38 6.94 14.32
N ARG A 18 25.17 7.19 15.62
CA ARG A 18 25.31 6.17 16.64
C ARG A 18 24.28 5.06 16.45
N GLU A 19 23.02 5.42 16.22
CA GLU A 19 21.95 4.43 16.02
C GLU A 19 22.11 3.66 14.70
N THR A 20 22.57 4.33 13.63
CA THR A 20 22.89 3.68 12.33
C THR A 20 23.91 2.56 12.54
N LYS A 21 25.00 2.83 13.26
CA LYS A 21 26.04 1.83 13.57
C LYS A 21 25.53 0.73 14.50
N LYS A 22 24.80 1.11 15.55
CA LYS A 22 24.28 0.18 16.57
C LYS A 22 23.30 -0.83 15.99
N LEU A 23 22.45 -0.40 15.05
CA LEU A 23 21.45 -1.25 14.40
C LEU A 23 21.97 -1.95 13.13
N GLY A 24 23.23 -1.70 12.73
CA GLY A 24 23.88 -2.39 11.62
C GLY A 24 23.47 -1.91 10.22
N PHE A 25 22.97 -0.68 10.09
CA PHE A 25 22.64 -0.11 8.79
C PHE A 25 23.89 0.28 8.01
N ALA A 26 23.87 0.09 6.68
CA ALA A 26 25.01 0.40 5.82
C ALA A 26 25.19 1.91 5.61
N THR A 27 24.09 2.68 5.65
CA THR A 27 24.11 4.14 5.46
C THR A 27 23.10 4.85 6.35
N ARG A 28 23.34 6.14 6.64
CA ARG A 28 22.36 7.02 7.31
C ARG A 28 21.03 7.06 6.56
N SER A 29 21.08 7.07 5.24
CA SER A 29 19.88 7.10 4.39
C SER A 29 19.03 5.84 4.54
N GLU A 30 19.65 4.69 4.80
CA GLU A 30 18.94 3.44 5.06
C GLU A 30 18.23 3.48 6.42
N PHE A 31 18.96 3.91 7.46
CA PHE A 31 18.38 4.14 8.78
C PHE A 31 17.18 5.10 8.73
N VAL A 32 17.33 6.25 8.07
CA VAL A 32 16.24 7.24 7.95
C VAL A 32 15.05 6.66 7.18
N ARG A 33 15.27 5.85 6.15
CA ARG A 33 14.19 5.16 5.43
C ARG A 33 13.46 4.15 6.30
N ASP A 34 14.16 3.41 7.16
CA ASP A 34 13.55 2.46 8.09
C ASP A 34 12.71 3.18 9.16
N VAL A 35 13.22 4.30 9.70
CA VAL A 35 12.47 5.16 10.63
C VAL A 35 11.22 5.73 9.96
N LEU A 36 11.35 6.29 8.77
CA LEU A 36 10.21 6.82 8.01
C LEU A 36 9.20 5.71 7.70
N ARG A 37 9.66 4.51 7.34
CA ARG A 37 8.79 3.37 7.14
C ARG A 37 8.02 3.08 8.41
N LYS A 38 8.68 2.86 9.54
CA LYS A 38 8.02 2.58 10.83
C LYS A 38 7.04 3.67 11.26
N TYR A 39 7.42 4.94 11.10
CA TYR A 39 6.61 6.09 11.47
C TYR A 39 5.39 6.29 10.55
N MET A 40 5.56 6.06 9.24
CA MET A 40 4.46 6.09 8.28
C MET A 40 3.72 4.75 8.19
N SER A 41 4.14 3.74 8.96
CA SER A 41 3.49 2.43 9.06
C SER A 41 2.48 2.37 10.21
N ASP A 42 1.79 3.48 10.50
CA ASP A 42 0.43 3.37 11.00
C ASP A 42 -0.43 2.80 9.86
N GLU A 43 -0.42 1.46 9.78
CA GLU A 43 -1.37 0.62 9.06
C GLU A 43 -1.55 0.89 7.55
N ALA A 44 -0.67 0.30 6.73
CA ALA A 44 -1.22 -0.53 5.67
C ALA A 44 -1.80 -1.78 6.34
N LYS A 45 -2.96 -1.64 7.02
CA LYS A 45 -3.77 -2.81 7.38
C LYS A 45 -4.01 -3.52 6.05
N PHE A 46 -3.47 -4.73 5.91
CA PHE A 46 -4.00 -5.61 4.88
C PHE A 46 -5.46 -5.84 5.24
N GLU A 47 -6.37 -5.15 4.56
CA GLU A 47 -7.77 -5.54 4.61
C GLU A 47 -7.82 -6.97 4.10
N VAL A 48 -8.33 -7.88 4.94
CA VAL A 48 -8.68 -9.21 4.46
C VAL A 48 -9.69 -8.96 3.36
N PHE A 49 -9.35 -9.40 2.15
CA PHE A 49 -10.26 -9.29 1.02
C PHE A 49 -11.51 -10.11 1.33
N ASP A 50 -12.57 -9.43 1.73
CA ASP A 50 -13.88 -10.04 1.93
C ASP A 50 -14.57 -10.16 0.58
N LYS A 51 -14.93 -11.38 0.19
CA LYS A 51 -15.50 -11.66 -1.13
C LYS A 51 -16.90 -11.07 -1.18
N THR A 52 -17.06 -9.90 -1.79
CA THR A 52 -18.39 -9.34 -2.07
C THR A 52 -19.08 -10.19 -3.15
N PRO A 53 -20.32 -10.68 -2.94
CA PRO A 53 -21.03 -11.47 -3.95
C PRO A 53 -21.04 -10.79 -5.32
N LEU A 54 -20.79 -11.54 -6.40
CA LEU A 54 -20.73 -10.98 -7.77
C LEU A 54 -22.01 -10.24 -8.18
N ALA A 55 -23.16 -10.65 -7.64
CA ALA A 55 -24.44 -9.97 -7.85
C ALA A 55 -24.43 -8.54 -7.29
N GLU A 56 -23.79 -8.33 -6.14
CA GLU A 56 -23.65 -7.03 -5.50
C GLU A 56 -22.61 -6.18 -6.23
N VAL A 57 -21.50 -6.76 -6.68
CA VAL A 57 -20.52 -6.07 -7.55
C VAL A 57 -21.18 -5.58 -8.84
N LYS A 58 -22.02 -6.42 -9.48
CA LYS A 58 -22.80 -6.04 -10.68
C LYS A 58 -23.72 -4.84 -10.39
N LEU A 59 -24.42 -4.90 -9.26
CA LEU A 59 -25.36 -3.85 -8.83
C LEU A 59 -24.64 -2.53 -8.56
N GLN A 60 -23.53 -2.54 -7.83
CA GLN A 60 -22.74 -1.34 -7.51
C GLN A 60 -22.15 -0.70 -8.78
N LEU A 61 -21.64 -1.51 -9.70
CA LEU A 61 -21.14 -1.02 -10.99
C LEU A 61 -22.26 -0.37 -11.82
N ALA A 62 -23.45 -0.96 -11.85
CA ALA A 62 -24.61 -0.39 -12.53
C ALA A 62 -25.08 0.92 -11.86
N GLN A 63 -25.15 0.96 -10.52
CA GLN A 63 -25.53 2.14 -9.75
C GLN A 63 -24.56 3.31 -9.91
N SER A 64 -23.30 3.04 -10.25
CA SER A 64 -22.31 4.09 -10.49
C SER A 64 -22.63 4.97 -11.71
N GLY A 65 -23.41 4.45 -12.68
CA GLY A 65 -23.75 5.14 -13.93
C GLY A 65 -22.55 5.42 -14.86
N LYS A 66 -21.35 4.96 -14.51
CA LYS A 66 -20.10 5.25 -15.22
C LYS A 66 -19.74 4.22 -16.30
N TYR A 67 -20.42 3.08 -16.30
CA TYR A 67 -20.04 1.92 -17.11
C TYR A 67 -21.20 1.43 -17.96
N THR A 68 -20.88 0.91 -19.15
CA THR A 68 -21.86 0.28 -20.04
C THR A 68 -22.22 -1.12 -19.54
N GLN A 69 -23.42 -1.59 -19.89
CA GLN A 69 -23.90 -2.92 -19.52
C GLN A 69 -22.93 -4.03 -19.97
N GLU A 70 -22.41 -3.91 -21.20
CA GLU A 70 -21.44 -4.85 -21.79
C GLU A 70 -20.14 -4.92 -20.97
N PHE A 71 -19.65 -3.77 -20.48
CA PHE A 71 -18.46 -3.71 -19.64
C PHE A 71 -18.71 -4.41 -18.30
N ILE A 72 -19.85 -4.13 -17.66
CA ILE A 72 -20.23 -4.72 -16.38
C ILE A 72 -20.32 -6.26 -16.50
N GLU A 73 -20.90 -6.76 -17.59
CA GLU A 73 -21.00 -8.20 -17.86
C GLU A 73 -19.65 -8.84 -18.16
N SER A 74 -18.77 -8.16 -18.90
CA SER A 74 -17.40 -8.60 -19.15
C SER A 74 -16.61 -8.74 -17.84
N VAL A 75 -16.67 -7.72 -16.97
CA VAL A 75 -15.98 -7.71 -15.68
C VAL A 75 -16.51 -8.81 -14.76
N THR A 76 -17.83 -8.92 -14.60
CA THR A 76 -18.43 -9.94 -13.73
C THR A 76 -18.15 -11.37 -14.20
N LYS A 77 -18.13 -11.61 -15.52
CA LYS A 77 -17.73 -12.90 -16.13
C LYS A 77 -16.24 -13.20 -16.00
N GLY A 78 -15.38 -12.18 -16.00
CA GLY A 78 -13.96 -12.33 -15.73
C GLY A 78 -13.70 -12.67 -14.26
N LEU A 79 -14.37 -11.96 -13.35
CA LEU A 79 -14.28 -12.18 -11.92
C LEU A 79 -14.77 -13.57 -11.52
N SER A 80 -15.85 -14.09 -12.11
CA SER A 80 -16.35 -15.44 -11.83
C SER A 80 -15.37 -16.58 -12.14
N LYS A 81 -14.30 -16.29 -12.89
CA LYS A 81 -13.23 -17.25 -13.23
C LYS A 81 -11.97 -17.05 -12.39
N SER A 82 -11.90 -15.98 -11.60
CA SER A 82 -10.76 -15.68 -10.73
C SER A 82 -10.69 -16.70 -9.59
N SER A 83 -9.49 -17.12 -9.18
CA SER A 83 -9.29 -18.03 -8.04
C SER A 83 -9.91 -17.54 -6.73
N LEU A 84 -10.19 -16.23 -6.62
CA LEU A 84 -10.86 -15.62 -5.47
C LEU A 84 -12.39 -15.74 -5.52
N TYR A 85 -13.01 -16.00 -6.67
CA TYR A 85 -14.47 -16.06 -6.83
C TYR A 85 -14.96 -17.35 -7.50
N ALA A 86 -14.03 -18.17 -7.99
CA ALA A 86 -14.26 -19.51 -8.44
C ALA A 86 -14.38 -20.40 -7.19
N ASP A 87 -15.61 -20.57 -6.72
CA ASP A 87 -15.99 -21.73 -5.90
C ASP A 87 -16.40 -22.89 -6.83
#